data_AF-A0A1X7VMD2-F1
#
_entry.id   AF-A0A1X7VMD2-F1
#
_cell.length_a   1.000
_cell.length_b   1.000
_cell.length_c   1.000
_cell.angle_alpha   90.00
_cell.angle_beta   90.00
_cell.angle_gamma   90.00
#
_symmetry.space_group_name_H-M   'P 1'
#
loop_
_entity.id
_entity.type
_entity.pdbx_description
1 polymer ?
#
loop_
_entity_poly.entity_id
_entity_poly.type
_entity_poly.pdbx_seq_one_letter_code
_entity_poly.pdbx_strand_id
1 'polypeptide(L)'
;MTCSTSTDVSFGFLCGLRRYHVYQTVSASRLHELLATKHEQNNLHDRHAIAATKRLPGRLSSASIVGHLPKKISKVTRYIMEHGAVVTLKVMDIHYRRSPLVQGGLEIPVMAQVQMTSNVKNRTALDEYNVLVKRLYKEPIDGIFEDATAELLKQLDVTDEDSEEIDKEGEIEEIDKEGEIVEEIDKEGEIEEIDKEGAIEIQEVEELN
;
A
#
# COMPACT_ATOMS: atom_id res chain seq x y z
N MET A 1 -25.65 -39.61 -11.38
CA MET A 1 -24.65 -38.58 -10.99
C MET A 1 -25.28 -37.22 -11.25
N THR A 2 -25.92 -36.62 -10.25
CA THR A 2 -26.48 -35.27 -10.36
C THR A 2 -25.39 -34.27 -10.04
N CYS A 3 -24.86 -33.60 -11.06
CA CYS A 3 -23.99 -32.45 -10.91
C CYS A 3 -24.85 -31.31 -10.32
N SER A 4 -24.77 -31.07 -9.01
CA SER A 4 -25.45 -29.93 -8.41
C SER A 4 -24.73 -28.67 -8.88
N THR A 5 -25.33 -27.95 -9.81
CA THR A 5 -24.92 -26.58 -10.13
C THR A 5 -25.25 -25.72 -8.91
N SER A 6 -24.33 -25.64 -7.94
CA SER A 6 -24.44 -24.61 -6.91
C SER A 6 -24.30 -23.28 -7.62
N THR A 7 -25.38 -22.51 -7.65
CA THR A 7 -25.30 -21.12 -8.06
C THR A 7 -24.46 -20.40 -7.00
N ASP A 8 -23.45 -19.65 -7.41
CA ASP A 8 -22.69 -18.81 -6.49
C ASP A 8 -23.37 -17.46 -6.35
N VAL A 9 -23.34 -16.90 -5.15
CA VAL A 9 -23.71 -15.50 -4.89
C VAL A 9 -22.46 -14.65 -4.94
N SER A 10 -22.58 -13.45 -5.50
CA SER A 10 -21.43 -12.56 -5.66
C SER A 10 -21.77 -11.11 -5.37
N PHE A 11 -20.76 -10.38 -4.89
CA PHE A 11 -20.82 -8.95 -4.62
C PHE A 11 -19.52 -8.31 -5.12
N GLY A 12 -19.66 -7.18 -5.83
CA GLY A 12 -18.55 -6.44 -6.39
C GLY A 12 -18.53 -4.99 -5.94
N PHE A 13 -17.35 -4.44 -5.66
CA PHE A 13 -17.16 -3.02 -5.36
C PHE A 13 -15.81 -2.51 -5.87
N LEU A 14 -15.72 -1.22 -6.15
CA LEU A 14 -14.48 -0.56 -6.54
C LEU A 14 -13.67 -0.17 -5.30
N CYS A 15 -12.36 -0.36 -5.36
CA CYS A 15 -11.43 0.15 -4.37
C CYS A 15 -10.01 0.33 -4.95
N GLY A 16 -9.16 1.07 -4.24
CA GLY A 16 -7.75 1.22 -4.59
C GLY A 16 -6.86 0.21 -3.86
N LEU A 17 -6.10 -0.59 -4.61
CA LEU A 17 -5.01 -1.40 -4.07
C LEU A 17 -3.82 -0.51 -3.70
N ARG A 18 -3.43 -0.55 -2.42
CA ARG A 18 -2.41 0.32 -1.85
C ARG A 18 -1.00 -0.21 -1.99
N ARG A 19 -0.05 0.71 -1.74
CA ARG A 19 1.39 0.44 -1.73
C ARG A 19 1.92 0.01 -3.08
N TYR A 20 1.28 0.45 -4.17
CA TYR A 20 1.76 0.12 -5.51
C TYR A 20 3.20 0.59 -5.76
N HIS A 21 3.56 1.79 -5.31
CA HIS A 21 4.93 2.31 -5.41
C HIS A 21 5.98 1.41 -4.74
N VAL A 22 5.59 0.63 -3.73
CA VAL A 22 6.47 -0.32 -3.03
C VAL A 22 6.73 -1.56 -3.89
N TYR A 23 5.75 -1.96 -4.71
CA TYR A 23 5.79 -3.21 -5.48
C TYR A 23 6.04 -3.01 -6.99
N GLN A 24 6.22 -1.77 -7.45
CA GLN A 24 6.24 -1.40 -8.87
C GLN A 24 7.27 -2.18 -9.70
N THR A 25 8.41 -2.55 -9.11
CA THR A 25 9.47 -3.36 -9.76
C THR A 25 9.05 -4.82 -9.99
N VAL A 26 8.08 -5.32 -9.23
CA VAL A 26 7.57 -6.70 -9.28
C VAL A 26 6.19 -6.76 -9.95
N SER A 27 5.48 -5.63 -10.04
CA SER A 27 4.06 -5.56 -10.39
C SER A 27 3.76 -4.72 -11.63
N ALA A 28 4.30 -5.09 -12.80
CA ALA A 28 3.67 -4.66 -14.05
C ALA A 28 2.28 -5.32 -14.16
N SER A 29 1.27 -4.67 -13.61
CA SER A 29 -0.12 -5.11 -13.65
C SER A 29 -0.70 -4.88 -15.05
N ARG A 30 -1.47 -5.85 -15.55
CA ARG A 30 -2.17 -5.71 -16.83
C ARG A 30 -3.60 -5.26 -16.59
N LEU A 31 -4.13 -4.43 -17.48
CA LEU A 31 -5.54 -4.06 -17.44
C LEU A 31 -6.41 -5.33 -17.45
N HIS A 32 -7.40 -5.40 -16.56
CA HIS A 32 -8.30 -6.53 -16.38
C HIS A 32 -7.65 -7.84 -15.90
N GLU A 33 -6.39 -7.80 -15.47
CA GLU A 33 -5.75 -8.93 -14.79
C GLU A 33 -6.49 -9.27 -13.49
N LEU A 34 -6.67 -10.57 -13.24
CA LEU A 34 -7.22 -11.07 -11.98
C LEU A 34 -6.09 -11.38 -11.00
N LEU A 35 -6.12 -10.71 -9.87
CA LEU A 35 -5.21 -10.91 -8.75
C LEU A 35 -5.90 -11.77 -7.69
N ALA A 36 -5.19 -12.75 -7.17
CA ALA A 36 -5.65 -13.55 -6.05
C ALA A 36 -5.40 -12.79 -4.75
N THR A 37 -6.28 -12.95 -3.76
CA THR A 37 -6.05 -12.35 -2.43
C THR A 37 -5.62 -13.40 -1.43
N LYS A 38 -4.83 -12.98 -0.44
CA LYS A 38 -4.47 -13.80 0.73
C LYS A 38 -4.42 -12.93 1.98
N HIS A 39 -4.77 -13.51 3.12
CA HIS A 39 -4.50 -12.90 4.41
C HIS A 39 -2.99 -12.99 4.72
N GLU A 40 -2.38 -11.87 5.10
CA GLU A 40 -0.98 -11.79 5.50
C GLU A 40 -0.88 -11.82 7.03
N GLN A 41 -0.62 -13.00 7.58
CA GLN A 41 -0.64 -13.24 9.04
C GLN A 41 0.41 -12.45 9.82
N ASN A 42 1.57 -12.17 9.21
CA ASN A 42 2.74 -11.58 9.88
C ASN A 42 2.96 -10.11 9.49
N ASN A 43 1.91 -9.38 9.14
CA ASN A 43 2.04 -7.97 8.80
C ASN A 43 2.18 -7.11 10.07
N LEU A 44 3.32 -6.42 10.23
CA LEU A 44 3.64 -5.59 11.40
C LEU A 44 2.66 -4.41 11.59
N HIS A 45 2.04 -3.92 10.51
CA HIS A 45 1.22 -2.70 10.51
C HIS A 45 -0.28 -2.96 10.58
N ASP A 46 -0.73 -4.15 10.16
CA ASP A 46 -2.12 -4.55 10.17
C ASP A 46 -2.28 -6.07 10.25
N ARG A 47 -2.67 -6.58 11.42
CA ARG A 47 -2.96 -8.00 11.64
C ARG A 47 -4.04 -8.59 10.70
N HIS A 48 -4.87 -7.74 10.10
CA HIS A 48 -5.92 -8.15 9.18
C HIS A 48 -5.57 -7.92 7.71
N ALA A 49 -4.31 -7.58 7.40
CA ALA A 49 -3.87 -7.21 6.07
C ALA A 49 -4.26 -8.26 5.02
N ILE A 50 -4.98 -7.82 3.98
CA ILE A 50 -5.29 -8.63 2.80
C ILE A 50 -4.38 -8.19 1.67
N ALA A 51 -3.46 -9.06 1.28
CA ALA A 51 -2.53 -8.83 0.20
C ALA A 51 -3.11 -9.33 -1.13
N ALA A 52 -3.00 -8.52 -2.17
CA ALA A 52 -3.18 -8.94 -3.55
C ALA A 52 -1.91 -9.59 -4.05
N THR A 53 -2.03 -10.73 -4.71
CA THR A 53 -0.92 -11.53 -5.17
C THR A 53 -1.03 -11.92 -6.62
N LYS A 54 0.12 -11.96 -7.27
CA LYS A 54 0.29 -12.34 -8.67
C LYS A 54 1.31 -13.46 -8.78
N ARG A 55 1.03 -14.43 -9.64
CA ARG A 55 2.02 -15.43 -10.06
C ARG A 55 2.83 -14.85 -11.20
N LEU A 56 4.14 -14.79 -11.03
CA LEU A 56 5.03 -14.31 -12.07
C LEU A 56 5.50 -15.47 -12.94
N PRO A 57 5.47 -15.33 -14.28
CA PRO A 57 6.02 -16.36 -15.17
C PRO A 57 7.52 -16.54 -14.88
N GLY A 58 7.99 -17.78 -14.89
CA GLY A 58 9.40 -18.11 -14.66
C GLY A 58 9.86 -18.10 -13.20
N ARG A 59 9.01 -17.69 -12.24
CA ARG A 59 9.28 -17.91 -10.81
C ARG A 59 8.57 -19.18 -10.35
N LEU A 60 9.36 -20.16 -9.90
CA LEU A 60 8.86 -21.35 -9.17
C LEU A 60 8.33 -20.98 -7.76
N SER A 61 8.66 -19.77 -7.29
CA SER A 61 8.36 -19.27 -5.95
C SER A 61 6.87 -18.95 -5.72
N SER A 62 6.53 -18.82 -4.44
CA SER A 62 5.25 -18.28 -3.95
C SER A 62 4.86 -16.96 -4.62
N ALA A 63 3.56 -16.77 -4.85
CA ALA A 63 2.99 -15.59 -5.50
C ALA A 63 3.50 -14.28 -4.86
N SER A 64 3.91 -13.34 -5.71
CA SER A 64 4.45 -12.04 -5.31
C SER A 64 3.32 -11.08 -4.93
N ILE A 65 3.55 -10.25 -3.91
CA ILE A 65 2.58 -9.24 -3.47
C ILE A 65 2.62 -8.05 -4.43
N VAL A 66 1.44 -7.58 -4.84
CA VAL A 66 1.25 -6.43 -5.73
C VAL A 66 0.76 -5.20 -4.95
N GLY A 67 0.15 -5.43 -3.80
CA GLY A 67 -0.39 -4.38 -2.95
C GLY A 67 -1.31 -4.96 -1.89
N HIS A 68 -1.92 -4.06 -1.12
CA HIS A 68 -2.84 -4.42 -0.05
C HIS A 68 -4.19 -3.73 -0.21
N LEU A 69 -5.25 -4.41 0.22
CA LEU A 69 -6.53 -3.73 0.37
C LEU A 69 -6.41 -2.60 1.41
N PRO A 70 -7.23 -1.54 1.29
CA PRO A 70 -7.30 -0.51 2.31
C PRO A 70 -7.53 -1.10 3.70
N LYS A 71 -6.78 -0.60 4.70
CA LYS A 71 -6.82 -1.09 6.09
C LYS A 71 -8.25 -1.13 6.66
N LYS A 72 -9.06 -0.12 6.34
CA LYS A 72 -10.47 -0.02 6.79
C LYS A 72 -11.31 -1.22 6.35
N ILE A 73 -11.13 -1.73 5.13
CA ILE A 73 -11.90 -2.87 4.63
C ILE A 73 -11.22 -4.22 4.88
N SER A 74 -9.90 -4.25 5.04
CA SER A 74 -9.12 -5.48 5.27
C SER A 74 -9.66 -6.33 6.43
N LYS A 75 -10.08 -5.69 7.54
CA LYS A 75 -10.70 -6.39 8.68
C LYS A 75 -11.98 -7.15 8.31
N VAL A 76 -12.90 -6.49 7.60
CA VAL A 76 -14.18 -7.12 7.23
C VAL A 76 -13.99 -8.12 6.09
N THR A 77 -13.03 -7.88 5.20
CA THR A 77 -12.67 -8.81 4.12
C THR A 77 -12.04 -10.09 4.68
N ARG A 78 -11.15 -9.98 5.67
CA ARG A 78 -10.63 -11.16 6.37
C ARG A 78 -11.74 -12.00 6.98
N TYR A 79 -12.67 -11.36 7.67
CA TYR A 79 -13.81 -12.04 8.28
C TYR A 79 -14.62 -12.83 7.24
N ILE A 80 -15.00 -12.23 6.11
CA ILE A 80 -15.80 -12.93 5.10
C ILE A 80 -15.00 -14.07 4.42
N MET A 81 -13.69 -13.89 4.23
CA MET A 81 -12.79 -14.95 3.73
C MET A 81 -12.73 -16.15 4.68
N GLU A 82 -12.67 -15.91 6.00
CA GLU A 82 -12.71 -16.98 7.02
C GLU A 82 -14.04 -17.76 7.00
N HIS A 83 -15.11 -17.15 6.50
CA HIS A 83 -16.42 -17.78 6.31
C HIS A 83 -16.58 -18.47 4.95
N GLY A 84 -15.48 -18.66 4.21
CA GLY A 84 -15.45 -19.42 2.96
C GLY A 84 -15.71 -18.56 1.72
N ALA A 85 -15.62 -17.24 1.81
CA ALA A 85 -15.65 -16.39 0.64
C ALA A 85 -14.32 -16.40 -0.12
N VAL A 86 -14.43 -16.45 -1.45
CA VAL A 86 -13.32 -16.25 -2.35
C VAL A 86 -13.33 -14.79 -2.79
N VAL A 87 -12.23 -14.09 -2.55
CA VAL A 87 -12.06 -12.68 -2.95
C VAL A 87 -11.01 -12.59 -4.04
N THR A 88 -11.40 -12.07 -5.19
CA THR A 88 -10.51 -11.79 -6.33
C THR A 88 -10.55 -10.32 -6.67
N LEU A 89 -9.45 -9.77 -7.16
CA LEU A 89 -9.37 -8.36 -7.55
C LEU A 89 -9.10 -8.27 -9.03
N LYS A 90 -9.96 -7.56 -9.76
CA LYS A 90 -9.76 -7.27 -11.17
C LYS A 90 -9.13 -5.89 -11.32
N VAL A 91 -7.99 -5.80 -11.99
CA VAL A 91 -7.36 -4.51 -12.30
C VAL A 91 -8.26 -3.71 -13.24
N MET A 92 -8.63 -2.50 -12.83
CA MET A 92 -9.53 -1.64 -13.60
C MET A 92 -8.79 -0.52 -14.32
N ASP A 93 -7.62 -0.13 -13.83
CA ASP A 93 -6.72 0.80 -14.48
C ASP A 93 -5.27 0.37 -14.19
N ILE A 94 -4.37 0.61 -15.14
CA ILE A 94 -2.93 0.40 -14.99
C ILE A 94 -2.22 1.64 -14.46
N HIS A 95 -2.85 2.81 -14.61
CA HIS A 95 -2.35 4.05 -14.04
C HIS A 95 -2.67 4.05 -12.55
N TYR A 96 -1.65 4.33 -11.75
CA TYR A 96 -1.85 4.59 -10.34
C TYR A 96 -2.49 5.96 -10.16
N ARG A 97 -3.19 6.14 -9.04
CA ARG A 97 -3.69 7.43 -8.59
C ARG A 97 -3.26 7.70 -7.16
N ARG A 98 -3.36 8.97 -6.73
CA ARG A 98 -3.19 9.31 -5.33
C ARG A 98 -4.30 8.65 -4.51
N SER A 99 -3.93 8.13 -3.34
CA SER A 99 -4.87 7.58 -2.39
C SER A 99 -5.86 8.63 -1.88
N PRO A 100 -7.16 8.30 -1.71
CA PRO A 100 -8.14 9.18 -1.08
C PRO A 100 -7.92 9.41 0.41
N LEU A 101 -7.07 8.63 1.07
CA LEU A 101 -6.87 8.82 2.51
C LEU A 101 -5.82 9.89 2.76
N VAL A 102 -5.98 10.57 3.89
CA VAL A 102 -5.12 11.62 4.46
C VAL A 102 -3.63 11.27 4.39
N GLN A 103 -3.29 10.00 4.66
CA GLN A 103 -1.92 9.49 4.62
C GLN A 103 -1.29 9.47 3.21
N GLY A 104 -2.09 9.68 2.15
CA GLY A 104 -1.63 9.67 0.77
C GLY A 104 -1.14 8.30 0.29
N GLY A 105 -0.15 8.33 -0.59
CA GLY A 105 0.41 7.15 -1.28
C GLY A 105 -0.24 6.88 -2.64
N LEU A 106 0.29 5.89 -3.34
CA LEU A 106 -0.20 5.45 -4.65
C LEU A 106 -1.09 4.21 -4.54
N GLU A 107 -2.20 4.26 -5.27
CA GLU A 107 -3.16 3.16 -5.38
C GLU A 107 -3.43 2.77 -6.84
N ILE A 108 -3.66 1.48 -7.09
CA ILE A 108 -4.21 0.99 -8.36
C ILE A 108 -5.72 0.77 -8.21
N PRO A 109 -6.56 1.36 -9.07
CA PRO A 109 -7.99 1.04 -9.11
C PRO A 109 -8.24 -0.43 -9.45
N VAL A 110 -9.00 -1.11 -8.59
CA VAL A 110 -9.45 -2.49 -8.78
C VAL A 110 -10.93 -2.65 -8.49
N MET A 111 -11.54 -3.66 -9.11
CA MET A 111 -12.84 -4.17 -8.74
C MET A 111 -12.64 -5.41 -7.89
N ALA A 112 -12.97 -5.30 -6.60
CA ALA A 112 -13.01 -6.44 -5.70
C ALA A 112 -14.28 -7.25 -5.97
N GLN A 113 -14.12 -8.54 -6.20
CA GLN A 113 -15.19 -9.49 -6.44
C GLN A 113 -15.16 -10.53 -5.32
N VAL A 114 -16.25 -10.59 -4.56
CA VAL A 114 -16.45 -11.53 -3.46
C VAL A 114 -17.47 -12.56 -3.89
N GLN A 115 -17.12 -13.83 -3.78
CA GLN A 115 -17.95 -14.95 -4.21
C GLN A 115 -18.10 -15.96 -3.08
N MET A 116 -19.30 -16.51 -2.92
CA MET A 116 -19.62 -17.56 -1.97
C MET A 116 -20.63 -18.52 -2.57
N THR A 117 -20.66 -19.76 -2.08
CA THR A 117 -21.72 -20.72 -2.44
C THR A 117 -23.10 -20.20 -2.01
N SER A 118 -24.12 -20.33 -2.86
CA SER A 118 -25.46 -19.84 -2.52
C SER A 118 -26.10 -20.68 -1.41
N ASN A 119 -26.23 -20.07 -0.24
CA ASN A 119 -27.14 -20.51 0.81
C ASN A 119 -27.62 -19.28 1.61
N VAL A 120 -28.64 -19.46 2.46
CA VAL A 120 -29.24 -18.36 3.22
C VAL A 120 -28.21 -17.64 4.10
N LYS A 121 -27.35 -18.39 4.81
CA LYS A 121 -26.33 -17.82 5.69
C LYS A 121 -25.30 -16.98 4.91
N ASN A 122 -24.82 -17.49 3.78
CA ASN A 122 -23.85 -16.81 2.93
C ASN A 122 -24.44 -15.55 2.28
N ARG A 123 -25.72 -15.58 1.89
CA ARG A 123 -26.43 -14.39 1.39
C ARG A 123 -26.48 -13.29 2.46
N THR A 124 -26.92 -13.62 3.67
CA THR A 124 -26.96 -12.68 4.79
C THR A 124 -25.57 -12.13 5.12
N ALA A 125 -24.55 -12.99 5.18
CA ALA A 125 -23.17 -12.56 5.44
C ALA A 125 -22.63 -11.64 4.34
N LEU A 126 -22.95 -11.91 3.07
CA LEU A 126 -22.54 -11.08 1.94
C LEU A 126 -23.27 -9.73 1.93
N ASP A 127 -24.55 -9.69 2.33
CA ASP A 127 -25.32 -8.46 2.48
C ASP A 127 -24.78 -7.59 3.62
N GLU A 128 -24.48 -8.18 4.78
CA GLU A 128 -23.82 -7.49 5.90
C GLU A 128 -22.44 -6.96 5.49
N TYR A 129 -21.66 -7.77 4.76
CA TYR A 129 -20.37 -7.35 4.22
C TYR A 129 -20.50 -6.14 3.28
N ASN A 130 -21.49 -6.15 2.38
CA ASN A 130 -21.79 -5.03 1.48
C ASN A 130 -22.08 -3.74 2.25
N VAL A 131 -22.94 -3.82 3.28
CA VAL A 131 -23.25 -2.67 4.16
C VAL A 131 -21.99 -2.14 4.85
N LEU A 132 -21.15 -3.03 5.39
CA LEU A 132 -19.91 -2.66 6.07
C LEU A 132 -18.90 -2.00 5.12
N VAL A 133 -18.70 -2.57 3.92
CA VAL A 133 -17.78 -2.00 2.92
C VAL A 133 -18.20 -0.60 2.53
N LYS A 134 -19.48 -0.38 2.19
CA LYS A 134 -20.00 0.95 1.83
C LYS A 134 -19.83 1.98 2.94
N ARG A 135 -19.93 1.56 4.20
CA ARG A 135 -19.71 2.44 5.35
C ARG A 135 -18.23 2.77 5.57
N LEU A 136 -17.34 1.80 5.36
CA LEU A 136 -15.92 1.89 5.70
C LEU A 136 -15.06 2.47 4.58
N TYR A 137 -15.53 2.41 3.34
CA TYR A 137 -14.78 2.82 2.17
C TYR A 137 -15.69 3.52 1.16
N LYS A 138 -15.30 4.76 0.82
CA LYS A 138 -15.89 5.54 -0.26
C LYS A 138 -14.87 5.59 -1.39
N GLU A 139 -15.25 5.09 -2.55
CA GLU A 139 -14.43 5.22 -3.75
C GLU A 139 -14.50 6.67 -4.26
N PRO A 140 -13.38 7.27 -4.69
CA PRO A 140 -13.39 8.61 -5.29
C PRO A 140 -14.20 8.63 -6.58
N ILE A 141 -15.02 9.67 -6.76
CA ILE A 141 -15.80 9.89 -7.99
C ILE A 141 -15.09 10.99 -8.78
N ASP A 142 -14.78 10.73 -10.05
CA ASP A 142 -14.15 11.69 -10.98
C ASP A 142 -12.84 12.34 -10.49
N GLY A 143 -12.07 11.63 -9.65
CA GLY A 143 -10.83 12.15 -9.08
C GLY A 143 -11.03 13.26 -8.04
N ILE A 144 -12.28 13.54 -7.65
CA ILE A 144 -12.61 14.43 -6.55
C ILE A 144 -12.52 13.62 -5.26
N PHE A 145 -11.52 13.96 -4.46
CA PHE A 145 -11.27 13.33 -3.17
C PHE A 145 -11.95 14.14 -2.07
N GLU A 146 -12.80 13.48 -1.27
CA GLU A 146 -13.29 14.05 -0.01
C GLU A 146 -12.13 13.99 1.00
N ASP A 147 -11.29 15.03 1.00
CA ASP A 147 -10.11 15.11 1.86
C ASP A 147 -10.54 15.31 3.32
N ALA A 148 -10.53 14.21 4.07
CA ALA A 148 -10.84 14.22 5.50
C ALA A 148 -9.72 14.86 6.37
N THR A 149 -8.63 15.37 5.78
CA THR A 149 -7.52 15.98 6.52
C THR A 149 -8.02 17.17 7.33
N ALA A 150 -8.89 18.00 6.75
CA ALA A 150 -9.44 19.17 7.43
C ALA A 150 -10.30 18.81 8.66
N GLU A 151 -11.05 17.71 8.62
CA GLU A 151 -11.84 17.25 9.78
C GLU A 151 -10.96 16.65 10.88
N LEU A 152 -9.89 15.95 10.51
CA LEU A 152 -8.94 15.39 11.48
C LEU A 152 -8.08 16.47 12.14
N LEU A 153 -7.61 17.46 11.38
CA LEU A 153 -6.87 18.60 11.95
C LEU A 153 -7.72 19.34 12.99
N LYS A 154 -9.01 19.55 12.70
CA LYS A 154 -9.96 20.13 13.67
C LYS A 154 -10.16 19.29 14.94
N GLN A 155 -9.91 17.98 14.91
CA GLN A 155 -9.97 17.14 16.11
C GLN A 155 -8.68 17.17 16.92
N LEU A 156 -7.56 17.58 16.31
CA LEU A 156 -6.27 17.74 16.97
C LEU A 156 -6.13 19.13 17.60
N ASP A 157 -6.75 20.17 17.02
CA ASP A 157 -6.77 21.54 17.55
C ASP A 157 -7.63 21.73 18.83
N VAL A 158 -8.06 20.65 19.50
CA VAL A 158 -8.90 20.70 20.71
C VAL A 158 -8.19 20.04 21.88
N THR A 159 -6.99 20.52 22.23
CA THR A 159 -6.41 20.54 23.58
C THR A 159 -4.98 21.08 23.50
N ASP A 160 -4.84 22.41 23.40
CA ASP A 160 -3.63 23.13 23.79
C ASP A 160 -3.99 24.12 24.91
N GLU A 161 -4.64 23.61 25.96
CA GLU A 161 -4.62 24.23 27.30
C GLU A 161 -3.86 23.28 28.22
N ASP A 162 -2.56 23.10 27.97
CA ASP A 162 -1.56 22.75 28.98
C ASP A 162 -0.19 23.02 28.34
N SER A 163 0.12 24.31 28.26
CA SER A 163 1.44 24.84 27.99
C SER A 163 2.40 24.44 29.12
N GLU A 164 3.26 23.46 28.89
CA GLU A 164 4.56 23.40 29.57
C GLU A 164 5.65 23.61 28.52
N GLU A 165 6.40 24.69 28.71
CA GLU A 165 7.53 25.11 27.90
C GLU A 165 8.55 23.95 27.78
N ILE A 166 8.76 23.45 26.56
CA ILE A 166 9.94 22.66 26.24
C ILE A 166 10.96 23.62 25.65
N ASP A 167 12.03 23.83 26.40
CA ASP A 167 13.20 24.62 26.02
C ASP A 167 13.72 24.23 24.63
N LYS A 168 13.97 25.28 23.86
CA LYS A 168 14.53 25.25 22.51
C LYS A 168 15.92 24.62 22.53
N GLU A 169 16.12 23.58 21.73
CA GLU A 169 17.36 23.34 20.98
C GLU A 169 17.11 22.22 19.97
N GLY A 170 16.85 22.62 18.73
CA GLY A 170 16.64 21.74 17.59
C GLY A 170 16.62 22.61 16.35
N GLU A 171 17.79 22.74 15.72
CA GLU A 171 18.03 23.54 14.52
C GLU A 171 16.96 23.29 13.46
N ILE A 172 16.33 24.38 13.04
CA ILE A 172 15.43 24.42 11.89
C ILE A 172 16.34 24.66 10.69
N GLU A 173 16.59 23.63 9.88
CA GLU A 173 17.15 23.86 8.54
C GLU A 173 16.08 24.53 7.67
N GLU A 174 16.25 25.83 7.45
CA GLU A 174 15.55 26.56 6.39
C GLU A 174 16.10 26.08 5.04
N ILE A 175 15.25 25.43 4.24
CA ILE A 175 15.55 25.16 2.83
C ILE A 175 15.07 26.37 2.04
N ASP A 176 16.00 27.23 1.62
CA ASP A 176 15.75 28.24 0.63
C ASP A 176 15.77 27.65 -0.79
N LYS A 177 14.98 28.29 -1.65
CA LYS A 177 14.81 27.91 -3.05
C LYS A 177 15.99 28.49 -3.82
N GLU A 178 17.01 27.68 -4.06
CA GLU A 178 17.86 27.67 -5.26
C GLU A 178 19.03 26.72 -4.99
N GLY A 179 19.17 25.68 -5.81
CA GLY A 179 20.03 24.54 -5.52
C GLY A 179 21.52 24.84 -5.59
N GLU A 180 22.14 25.04 -4.43
CA GLU A 180 23.59 25.00 -4.26
C GLU A 180 23.91 24.36 -2.89
N ILE A 181 24.66 23.24 -2.90
CA ILE A 181 25.11 22.56 -1.69
C ILE A 181 26.40 23.24 -1.24
N VAL A 182 26.38 23.88 -0.08
CA VAL A 182 27.59 24.44 0.54
C VAL A 182 28.10 23.39 1.53
N GLU A 183 29.23 22.78 1.21
CA GLU A 183 29.99 21.93 2.13
C GLU A 183 30.64 22.79 3.21
N GLU A 184 30.58 22.34 4.47
CA GLU A 184 31.63 22.59 5.46
C GLU A 184 31.46 21.66 6.67
N ILE A 185 32.36 20.68 6.83
CA ILE A 185 32.95 20.33 8.14
C ILE A 185 34.39 19.82 7.90
N ASP A 186 35.37 20.56 8.42
CA ASP A 186 36.77 20.13 8.50
C ASP A 186 37.02 19.24 9.73
N LYS A 187 38.01 18.34 9.54
CA LYS A 187 38.86 17.63 10.53
C LYS A 187 38.28 16.33 11.12
N GLU A 188 38.56 15.22 10.44
CA GLU A 188 39.65 14.29 10.78
C GLU A 188 39.54 13.01 9.93
N GLY A 189 40.59 12.73 9.13
CA GLY A 189 41.00 11.37 8.74
C GLY A 189 40.20 10.66 7.64
N GLU A 190 40.87 10.53 6.47
CA GLU A 190 40.59 9.61 5.36
C GLU A 190 39.41 9.94 4.43
N ILE A 191 39.73 10.28 3.18
CA ILE A 191 38.78 10.51 2.09
C ILE A 191 39.00 9.37 1.07
N GLU A 192 38.01 8.50 0.92
CA GLU A 192 37.94 7.54 -0.19
C GLU A 192 37.40 8.28 -1.42
N GLU A 193 38.24 8.52 -2.43
CA GLU A 193 37.80 8.93 -3.76
C GLU A 193 37.14 7.74 -4.47
N ILE A 194 35.81 7.78 -4.64
CA ILE A 194 35.08 6.86 -5.50
C ILE A 194 34.77 7.58 -6.80
N ASP A 195 35.70 7.49 -7.75
CA ASP A 195 35.44 7.84 -9.14
C ASP A 195 34.48 6.83 -9.78
N LYS A 196 33.56 7.40 -10.56
CA LYS A 196 32.66 6.63 -11.41
C LYS A 196 33.47 5.94 -12.49
N GLU A 197 33.08 4.70 -12.77
CA GLU A 197 33.55 3.81 -13.84
C GLU A 197 34.69 2.87 -13.44
N GLY A 198 34.41 1.58 -13.53
CA GLY A 198 35.24 0.54 -12.97
C GLY A 198 36.57 0.33 -13.70
N ALA A 199 37.64 0.30 -12.92
CA ALA A 199 38.74 -0.67 -12.99
C ALA A 199 39.61 -0.44 -11.75
N ILE A 200 39.81 -1.46 -10.91
CA ILE A 200 40.74 -1.39 -9.78
C ILE A 200 42.14 -1.67 -10.35
N GLU A 201 42.99 -0.66 -10.42
CA GLU A 201 44.42 -0.82 -10.69
C GLU A 201 45.21 -0.35 -9.47
N ILE A 202 45.89 -1.30 -8.80
CA ILE A 202 46.70 -1.07 -7.61
C ILE A 202 48.10 -0.70 -8.08
N GLN A 203 48.60 0.48 -7.74
CA GLN A 203 50.02 0.83 -7.90
C GLN A 203 50.69 0.94 -6.53
N GLU A 204 51.65 0.05 -6.28
CA GLU A 204 52.60 0.15 -5.17
C GLU A 204 53.53 1.34 -5.40
N VAL A 205 53.65 2.24 -4.42
CA VAL A 205 54.69 3.28 -4.44
C VAL A 205 55.90 2.75 -3.69
N GLU A 206 56.94 2.38 -4.45
CA GLU A 206 58.27 2.08 -3.92
C GLU A 206 58.91 3.36 -3.33
N GLU A 207 59.34 3.27 -2.07
CA GLU A 207 60.21 4.24 -1.43
C GLU A 207 61.60 4.24 -2.10
N LEU A 208 62.05 5.40 -2.57
CA LEU A 208 63.47 5.62 -2.84
C LEU A 208 63.92 6.98 -2.28
N ASN A 209 64.56 6.87 -1.11
CA ASN A 209 65.60 7.71 -0.48
C ASN A 209 65.58 9.24 -0.69
#